data_AF-A0A7X4A8H1-F1
#
_entry.id   AF-A0A7X4A8H1-F1
#
_cell.length_a   1.000
_cell.length_b   1.000
_cell.length_c   1.000
_cell.angle_alpha   90.00
_cell.angle_beta   90.00
_cell.angle_gamma   90.00
#
_symmetry.space_group_name_H-M   'P 1'
#
loop_
_entity.id
_entity.type
_entity.pdbx_description
1 polymer ?
#
loop_
_entity_poly.entity_id
_entity_poly.type
_entity_poly.pdbx_seq_one_letter_code
_entity_poly.pdbx_strand_id
1 'polypeptide(L)'
;MPAASVIPLLPVRQPGQSRRSRDYRICRTTVPACRRENRETTLHRRQEARARNRPRAASPAAGRYPSASSRKSRSSAGSPWRYWRIASSHYRVAWVDAIRGHDEAVRGGAAPGILNEHNIRSALARPYHGYHTFIDEKAAALVHGIVSSHGFVDGNKRTALYLVELLLRRSGYRLVEDDVAVADTIVAVAAGDMDYEALAQWFRERVVRAETA
;
A
#
# COMPACT_ATOMS: atom_id res chain seq x y z
N MET A 1 25.87 41.07 30.86
CA MET A 1 26.76 41.10 29.67
C MET A 1 26.87 39.70 29.11
N PRO A 2 26.28 39.38 27.95
CA PRO A 2 26.54 38.11 27.27
C PRO A 2 27.52 38.32 26.10
N ALA A 3 28.55 37.48 26.05
CA ALA A 3 29.52 37.45 24.96
C ALA A 3 28.86 36.84 23.71
N ALA A 4 28.86 37.61 22.63
CA ALA A 4 28.46 37.18 21.29
C ALA A 4 29.59 36.33 20.67
N SER A 5 29.30 35.06 20.38
CA SER A 5 30.15 34.25 19.49
C SER A 5 29.54 34.27 18.08
N VAL A 6 30.18 35.09 17.26
CA VAL A 6 29.98 35.25 15.82
C VAL A 6 30.54 34.01 15.11
N ILE A 7 29.68 33.25 14.43
CA ILE A 7 30.12 32.18 13.53
C ILE A 7 30.18 32.78 12.10
N PRO A 8 31.30 32.66 11.37
CA PRO A 8 31.44 33.24 10.04
C PRO A 8 30.66 32.48 8.97
N LEU A 9 29.88 33.24 8.20
CA LEU A 9 29.17 32.85 6.99
C LEU A 9 30.15 32.38 5.92
N LEU A 10 30.03 31.12 5.47
CA LEU A 10 30.67 30.62 4.25
C LEU A 10 29.72 30.75 3.04
N PRO A 11 30.25 31.05 1.84
CA PRO A 11 29.48 31.68 0.76
C PRO A 11 28.62 30.71 -0.07
N VAL A 12 27.44 31.23 -0.40
CA VAL A 12 26.48 30.71 -1.40
C VAL A 12 27.11 30.66 -2.79
N ARG A 13 26.97 29.53 -3.51
CA ARG A 13 27.43 29.39 -4.90
C ARG A 13 26.29 28.94 -5.82
N GLN A 14 25.88 29.83 -6.72
CA GLN A 14 25.04 29.61 -7.93
C GLN A 14 25.44 30.71 -8.94
N PRO A 15 25.14 30.65 -10.25
CA PRO A 15 25.09 29.53 -11.21
C PRO A 15 25.84 29.82 -12.55
N GLY A 16 26.02 28.81 -13.41
CA GLY A 16 26.12 28.97 -14.88
C GLY A 16 27.50 29.13 -15.55
N GLN A 17 27.91 28.14 -16.35
CA GLN A 17 28.14 28.26 -17.81
C GLN A 17 28.98 27.10 -18.39
N SER A 18 28.31 26.34 -19.26
CA SER A 18 28.76 25.75 -20.55
C SER A 18 30.25 25.49 -20.85
N ARG A 19 30.53 24.26 -21.29
CA ARG A 19 31.30 23.91 -22.53
C ARG A 19 30.91 22.47 -22.90
N ARG A 20 30.06 22.25 -23.90
CA ARG A 20 30.43 21.84 -25.29
C ARG A 20 31.56 20.79 -25.29
N SER A 21 31.24 19.52 -25.50
CA SER A 21 31.09 18.85 -26.82
C SER A 21 32.30 17.97 -27.13
N ARG A 22 32.13 16.65 -26.96
CA ARG A 22 32.87 15.59 -27.66
C ARG A 22 31.85 14.48 -27.91
N ASP A 23 31.27 14.47 -29.10
CA ASP A 23 31.73 13.69 -30.25
C ASP A 23 31.19 12.26 -30.19
N TYR A 24 29.98 12.09 -30.73
CA TYR A 24 29.54 10.82 -31.29
C TYR A 24 29.21 11.06 -32.76
N ARG A 25 30.22 10.93 -33.64
CA ARG A 25 30.00 10.66 -35.07
C ARG A 25 29.57 9.21 -35.18
N ILE A 26 28.31 8.96 -35.52
CA ILE A 26 27.83 8.71 -36.90
C ILE A 26 28.64 7.59 -37.57
N CYS A 27 28.13 6.36 -37.41
CA CYS A 27 28.32 5.30 -38.39
C CYS A 27 27.00 5.17 -39.17
N ARG A 28 26.93 5.85 -40.31
CA ARG A 28 25.95 5.59 -41.37
C ARG A 28 26.41 4.34 -42.09
N THR A 29 25.60 3.28 -42.10
CA THR A 29 25.08 2.61 -43.31
C THR A 29 24.33 1.34 -42.90
N THR A 30 23.35 0.98 -43.74
CA THR A 30 22.47 -0.22 -43.68
C THR A 30 21.31 -0.18 -42.67
N VAL A 31 20.25 0.49 -43.10
CA VAL A 31 18.85 0.26 -42.72
C VAL A 31 18.53 -1.25 -42.80
N PRO A 32 17.87 -1.81 -41.77
CA PRO A 32 16.64 -2.56 -42.02
C PRO A 32 15.57 -2.23 -40.98
N ALA A 33 14.84 -1.14 -41.24
CA ALA A 33 13.42 -1.11 -40.89
C ALA A 33 12.73 -2.17 -41.76
N CYS A 34 12.37 -3.31 -41.17
CA CYS A 34 11.27 -4.23 -41.57
C CYS A 34 11.49 -5.65 -40.99
N ARG A 35 11.61 -5.82 -39.66
CA ARG A 35 11.60 -7.19 -39.08
C ARG A 35 11.15 -7.32 -37.62
N ARG A 36 10.33 -6.40 -37.11
CA ARG A 36 9.71 -6.55 -35.76
C ARG A 36 8.20 -6.33 -35.71
N GLU A 37 7.56 -6.17 -36.86
CA GLU A 37 6.11 -5.92 -36.95
C GLU A 37 5.35 -7.11 -37.53
N ASN A 38 5.77 -8.33 -37.16
CA ASN A 38 5.08 -9.56 -37.61
C ASN A 38 5.04 -10.67 -36.55
N ARG A 39 5.12 -10.33 -35.26
CA ARG A 39 4.90 -11.29 -34.15
C ARG A 39 3.53 -11.15 -33.48
N GLU A 40 2.78 -10.09 -33.77
CA GLU A 40 1.47 -9.87 -33.16
C GLU A 40 0.31 -10.53 -33.91
N THR A 41 0.51 -11.01 -35.14
CA THR A 41 -0.56 -11.62 -35.95
C THR A 41 -0.68 -13.15 -35.81
N THR A 42 0.23 -13.84 -35.11
CA THR A 42 0.21 -15.32 -35.00
C THR A 42 -0.34 -15.85 -33.67
N LEU A 43 -0.36 -15.04 -32.59
CA LEU A 43 -0.90 -15.46 -31.29
C LEU A 43 -2.42 -15.28 -31.17
N HIS A 44 -2.99 -14.27 -31.85
CA HIS A 44 -4.43 -14.02 -31.81
C HIS A 44 -5.24 -15.11 -32.52
N ARG A 45 -4.72 -15.71 -33.62
CA ARG A 45 -5.39 -16.83 -34.32
C ARG A 45 -5.40 -18.14 -33.53
N ARG A 46 -4.47 -18.35 -32.59
CA ARG A 46 -4.46 -19.56 -31.74
C ARG A 46 -5.47 -19.50 -30.58
N GLN A 47 -5.81 -18.30 -30.10
CA GLN A 47 -6.82 -18.14 -29.04
C GLN A 47 -8.25 -18.33 -29.55
N GLU A 48 -8.56 -17.91 -30.78
CA GLU A 48 -9.89 -18.08 -31.37
C GLU A 48 -10.22 -19.52 -31.79
N ALA A 49 -9.22 -20.35 -32.10
CA ALA A 49 -9.44 -21.76 -32.43
C ALA A 49 -9.81 -22.64 -31.22
N ARG A 50 -9.42 -22.25 -29.99
CA ARG A 50 -9.76 -22.98 -28.76
C ARG A 50 -11.17 -22.68 -28.22
N ALA A 51 -11.80 -21.59 -28.67
CA ALA A 51 -13.16 -21.22 -28.24
C ALA A 51 -14.27 -22.00 -28.96
N ARG A 52 -13.99 -22.58 -30.14
CA ARG A 52 -15.01 -23.26 -30.97
C ARG A 52 -15.23 -24.75 -30.67
N ASN A 53 -14.40 -25.38 -29.82
CA ASN A 53 -14.48 -26.82 -29.58
C ASN A 53 -14.42 -27.19 -28.08
N ARG A 54 -15.27 -26.56 -27.27
CA ARG A 54 -15.49 -26.94 -25.87
C ARG A 54 -16.64 -27.95 -25.81
N PRO A 55 -16.44 -29.17 -25.27
CA PRO A 55 -17.57 -30.08 -25.04
C PRO A 55 -18.56 -29.43 -24.06
N ARG A 56 -19.86 -29.58 -24.35
CA ARG A 56 -20.94 -29.15 -23.44
C ARG A 56 -20.73 -29.84 -22.08
N ALA A 57 -20.38 -29.05 -21.07
CA ALA A 57 -20.37 -29.54 -19.70
C ALA A 57 -21.78 -29.99 -19.34
N ALA A 58 -21.90 -31.24 -18.88
CA ALA A 58 -23.13 -31.77 -18.32
C ALA A 58 -23.61 -30.88 -17.17
N SER A 59 -24.91 -30.57 -17.16
CA SER A 59 -25.54 -29.87 -16.04
C SER A 59 -25.29 -30.66 -14.75
N PRO A 60 -24.77 -30.05 -13.67
CA PRO A 60 -24.80 -30.70 -12.39
C PRO A 60 -26.27 -30.84 -11.97
N ALA A 61 -26.66 -32.07 -11.66
CA ALA A 61 -27.97 -32.44 -11.18
C ALA A 61 -28.43 -31.47 -10.08
N ALA A 62 -29.68 -31.04 -10.18
CA ALA A 62 -30.39 -30.23 -9.22
C ALA A 62 -30.34 -30.88 -7.82
N GLY A 63 -29.33 -30.53 -7.03
CA GLY A 63 -29.30 -30.76 -5.61
C GLY A 63 -30.38 -29.89 -4.97
N ARG A 64 -31.44 -30.53 -4.49
CA ARG A 64 -32.50 -29.96 -3.67
C ARG A 64 -31.95 -28.95 -2.67
N TYR A 65 -32.26 -27.68 -2.84
CA TYR A 65 -32.32 -26.77 -1.69
C TYR A 65 -33.46 -27.26 -0.80
N PRO A 66 -33.22 -27.57 0.48
CA PRO A 66 -34.31 -27.94 1.37
C PRO A 66 -35.20 -26.72 1.61
N SER A 67 -36.41 -26.76 1.07
CA SER A 67 -37.50 -25.88 1.44
C SER A 67 -38.01 -26.28 2.83
N ALA A 68 -37.71 -25.49 3.86
CA ALA A 68 -38.42 -25.53 5.14
C ALA A 68 -38.11 -24.24 5.91
N SER A 69 -39.02 -23.29 6.10
CA SER A 69 -40.24 -23.42 6.92
C SER A 69 -40.05 -24.37 8.12
N SER A 70 -38.98 -24.16 8.91
CA SER A 70 -39.01 -24.52 10.32
C SER A 70 -38.71 -23.29 11.17
N ARG A 71 -39.80 -22.71 11.67
CA ARG A 71 -39.81 -21.69 12.72
C ARG A 71 -39.30 -22.34 14.00
N LYS A 72 -37.98 -22.40 14.20
CA LYS A 72 -37.38 -22.70 15.51
C LYS A 72 -37.12 -21.39 16.22
N SER A 73 -37.95 -21.12 17.22
CA SER A 73 -37.67 -20.15 18.28
C SER A 73 -36.35 -20.53 18.95
N ARG A 74 -35.40 -19.59 19.05
CA ARG A 74 -34.35 -19.58 20.08
C ARG A 74 -33.59 -18.25 20.09
N SER A 75 -33.93 -17.46 21.12
CA SER A 75 -33.03 -16.70 22.00
C SER A 75 -31.96 -15.79 21.37
N SER A 76 -32.23 -14.48 21.42
CA SER A 76 -31.30 -13.39 21.84
C SER A 76 -29.82 -13.43 21.42
N ALA A 77 -29.47 -13.99 20.26
CA ALA A 77 -28.19 -13.70 19.63
C ALA A 77 -28.33 -12.36 18.89
N GLY A 78 -27.56 -11.37 19.34
CA GLY A 78 -27.67 -9.97 18.92
C GLY A 78 -27.83 -9.79 17.40
N SER A 79 -28.68 -8.83 17.02
CA SER A 79 -29.10 -8.55 15.65
C SER A 79 -27.95 -8.68 14.63
N PRO A 80 -28.11 -9.44 13.53
CA PRO A 80 -27.10 -9.60 12.47
C PRO A 80 -26.58 -8.26 11.92
N TRP A 81 -27.41 -7.22 12.00
CA TRP A 81 -27.12 -5.84 11.65
C TRP A 81 -26.04 -5.16 12.52
N ARG A 82 -25.73 -5.67 13.73
CA ARG A 82 -24.67 -5.11 14.60
C ARG A 82 -23.27 -5.35 14.03
N TYR A 83 -23.03 -6.52 13.42
CA TYR A 83 -21.74 -6.85 12.82
C TYR A 83 -21.46 -6.04 11.54
N TRP A 84 -22.51 -5.74 10.76
CA TRP A 84 -22.37 -4.94 9.52
C TRP A 84 -22.04 -3.46 9.79
N ARG A 85 -22.52 -2.87 10.90
CA ARG A 85 -22.17 -1.48 11.29
C ARG A 85 -20.71 -1.30 11.74
N ILE A 86 -20.08 -2.32 12.33
CA ILE A 86 -18.70 -2.22 12.84
C ILE A 86 -17.68 -2.29 11.69
N ALA A 87 -17.93 -3.14 10.69
CA ALA A 87 -17.12 -3.18 9.46
C ALA A 87 -17.22 -1.89 8.62
N SER A 88 -18.23 -1.06 8.87
CA SER A 88 -18.57 0.13 8.08
C SER A 88 -17.97 1.45 8.58
N SER A 89 -17.14 1.46 9.63
CA SER A 89 -16.65 2.70 10.26
C SER A 89 -15.14 2.74 10.53
N HIS A 90 -14.32 2.05 9.73
CA HIS A 90 -12.87 2.27 9.78
C HIS A 90 -12.52 3.57 9.05
N TYR A 91 -11.63 4.36 9.64
CA TYR A 91 -11.14 5.59 9.05
C TYR A 91 -10.47 5.32 7.71
N ARG A 92 -10.72 6.19 6.73
CA ARG A 92 -10.06 6.12 5.42
C ARG A 92 -8.92 7.11 5.37
N VAL A 93 -7.70 6.59 5.45
CA VAL A 93 -6.46 7.33 5.24
C VAL A 93 -6.45 7.91 3.83
N ALA A 94 -6.23 9.21 3.73
CA ALA A 94 -6.20 9.96 2.49
C ALA A 94 -4.79 10.45 2.15
N TRP A 95 -4.65 11.00 0.93
CA TRP A 95 -3.42 11.62 0.46
C TRP A 95 -2.86 12.67 1.44
N VAL A 96 -3.74 13.51 2.00
CA VAL A 96 -3.36 14.54 2.98
C VAL A 96 -2.70 13.95 4.22
N ASP A 97 -3.13 12.78 4.67
CA ASP A 97 -2.56 12.12 5.84
C ASP A 97 -1.16 11.58 5.54
N ALA A 98 -0.95 11.04 4.34
CA ALA A 98 0.36 10.57 3.90
C ALA A 98 1.38 11.71 3.82
N ILE A 99 0.96 12.87 3.30
CA ILE A 99 1.82 14.07 3.29
C ILE A 99 2.12 14.54 4.70
N ARG A 100 1.11 14.61 5.58
CA ARG A 100 1.32 14.97 7.00
C ARG A 100 2.28 14.03 7.71
N GLY A 101 2.14 12.72 7.48
CA GLY A 101 3.04 11.71 8.04
C GLY A 101 4.46 11.81 7.49
N HIS A 102 4.62 12.21 6.23
CA HIS A 102 5.93 12.49 5.65
C HIS A 102 6.53 13.79 6.21
N ASP A 103 5.76 14.86 6.37
CA ASP A 103 6.22 16.10 6.99
C ASP A 103 6.70 15.88 8.42
N GLU A 104 6.03 15.00 9.18
CA GLU A 104 6.49 14.56 10.51
C GLU A 104 7.81 13.77 10.42
N ALA A 105 7.92 12.87 9.46
CA ALA A 105 9.17 12.13 9.22
C ALA A 105 10.34 13.06 8.86
N VAL A 106 10.09 14.10 8.05
CA VAL A 106 11.06 15.13 7.69
C VAL A 106 11.47 15.96 8.90
N ARG A 107 10.53 16.33 9.77
CA ARG A 107 10.85 16.99 11.06
C ARG A 107 11.72 16.12 11.95
N GLY A 108 11.56 14.80 11.89
CA GLY A 108 12.45 13.83 12.54
C GLY A 108 13.79 13.60 11.82
N GLY A 109 14.11 14.35 10.75
CA GLY A 109 15.37 14.26 10.02
C GLY A 109 15.35 13.40 8.75
N ALA A 110 14.19 13.06 8.19
CA ALA A 110 14.12 12.48 6.85
C ALA A 110 14.39 13.54 5.77
N ALA A 111 14.98 13.15 4.64
CA ALA A 111 15.08 14.04 3.50
C ALA A 111 13.68 14.35 2.91
N PRO A 112 13.33 15.62 2.67
CA PRO A 112 12.06 15.97 2.06
C PRO A 112 12.03 15.58 0.58
N GLY A 113 10.90 15.07 0.11
CA GLY A 113 10.65 14.93 -1.33
C GLY A 113 9.76 13.76 -1.70
N ILE A 114 8.99 13.95 -2.77
CA ILE A 114 8.15 12.92 -3.37
C ILE A 114 8.86 12.42 -4.63
N LEU A 115 9.13 11.11 -4.69
CA LEU A 115 9.72 10.47 -5.85
C LEU A 115 8.66 10.08 -6.87
N ASN A 116 7.58 9.43 -6.41
CA ASN A 116 6.50 8.99 -7.27
C ASN A 116 5.15 9.00 -6.52
N GLU A 117 4.32 9.98 -6.87
CA GLU A 117 2.97 10.13 -6.32
C GLU A 117 2.04 8.95 -6.63
N HIS A 118 2.20 8.31 -7.80
CA HIS A 118 1.32 7.21 -8.22
C HIS A 118 1.56 5.97 -7.36
N ASN A 119 2.81 5.71 -6.98
CA ASN A 119 3.16 4.60 -6.09
C ASN A 119 2.52 4.78 -4.70
N ILE A 120 2.57 6.00 -4.16
CA ILE A 120 1.96 6.32 -2.86
C ILE A 120 0.44 6.18 -2.95
N ARG A 121 -0.20 6.75 -3.99
CA ARG A 121 -1.65 6.65 -4.16
C ARG A 121 -2.13 5.21 -4.31
N SER A 122 -1.39 4.39 -5.06
CA SER A 122 -1.66 2.96 -5.20
C SER A 122 -1.57 2.24 -3.85
N ALA A 123 -0.52 2.53 -3.07
CA ALA A 123 -0.35 1.98 -1.73
C ALA A 123 -1.50 2.37 -0.78
N LEU A 124 -1.93 3.65 -0.80
CA LEU A 124 -3.05 4.14 0.01
C LEU A 124 -4.40 3.55 -0.40
N ALA A 125 -4.59 3.19 -1.68
CA ALA A 125 -5.82 2.59 -2.16
C ALA A 125 -5.94 1.11 -1.75
N ARG A 126 -4.81 0.42 -1.55
CA ARG A 126 -4.76 -1.04 -1.31
C ARG A 126 -5.63 -1.51 -0.13
N PRO A 127 -5.67 -0.86 1.04
CA PRO A 127 -6.55 -1.29 2.15
C PRO A 127 -8.06 -1.24 1.83
N TYR A 128 -8.48 -0.52 0.78
CA TYR A 128 -9.89 -0.20 0.51
C TYR A 128 -10.44 -0.85 -0.77
N HIS A 129 -9.69 -1.73 -1.44
CA HIS A 129 -10.11 -2.40 -2.68
C HIS A 129 -11.18 -3.50 -2.48
N GLY A 130 -11.56 -3.80 -1.24
CA GLY A 130 -12.62 -4.75 -0.90
C GLY A 130 -12.14 -6.15 -0.45
N TYR A 131 -10.86 -6.51 -0.63
CA TYR A 131 -10.34 -7.79 -0.10
C TYR A 131 -9.93 -7.72 1.38
N HIS A 132 -9.75 -6.53 1.95
CA HIS A 132 -9.41 -6.35 3.38
C HIS A 132 -10.65 -5.93 4.16
N THR A 133 -11.18 -6.84 4.96
CA THR A 133 -12.42 -6.59 5.72
C THR A 133 -12.08 -6.09 7.11
N PHE A 134 -11.12 -6.72 7.78
CA PHE A 134 -10.76 -6.43 9.15
C PHE A 134 -9.73 -5.30 9.26
N ILE A 135 -9.62 -4.70 10.46
CA ILE A 135 -8.74 -3.54 10.69
C ILE A 135 -7.26 -3.93 10.65
N ASP A 136 -6.93 -5.12 11.13
CA ASP A 136 -5.61 -5.75 11.11
C ASP A 136 -5.13 -5.99 9.67
N GLU A 137 -5.99 -6.53 8.80
CA GLU A 137 -5.69 -6.70 7.38
C GLU A 137 -5.46 -5.33 6.69
N LYS A 138 -6.27 -4.33 7.01
CA LYS A 138 -6.12 -2.97 6.47
C LYS A 138 -4.83 -2.32 6.93
N ALA A 139 -4.46 -2.50 8.20
CA ALA A 139 -3.22 -2.01 8.78
C ALA A 139 -2.00 -2.66 8.11
N ALA A 140 -2.00 -3.98 7.98
CA ALA A 140 -0.94 -4.72 7.30
C ALA A 140 -0.78 -4.29 5.83
N ALA A 141 -1.90 -4.18 5.10
CA ALA A 141 -1.89 -3.77 3.70
C ALA A 141 -1.37 -2.34 3.51
N LEU A 142 -1.69 -1.43 4.43
CA LEU A 142 -1.24 -0.05 4.43
C LEU A 142 0.28 0.04 4.68
N VAL A 143 0.77 -0.61 5.72
CA VAL A 143 2.21 -0.61 6.08
C VAL A 143 3.03 -1.22 4.96
N HIS A 144 2.69 -2.45 4.55
CA HIS A 144 3.39 -3.12 3.47
C HIS A 144 3.32 -2.31 2.16
N GLY A 145 2.17 -1.70 1.85
CA GLY A 145 2.01 -0.87 0.66
C GLY A 145 2.97 0.31 0.65
N ILE A 146 2.99 1.10 1.73
CA ILE A 146 3.80 2.32 1.81
C ILE A 146 5.29 1.99 1.83
N VAL A 147 5.70 0.99 2.63
CA VAL A 147 7.10 0.58 2.74
C VAL A 147 7.65 0.09 1.40
N SER A 148 6.90 -0.74 0.66
CA SER A 148 7.35 -1.27 -0.64
C SER A 148 7.21 -0.28 -1.80
N SER A 149 6.41 0.78 -1.65
CA SER A 149 6.11 1.70 -2.75
C SER A 149 7.30 2.57 -3.18
N HIS A 150 8.27 2.78 -2.28
CA HIS A 150 9.37 3.75 -2.43
C HIS A 150 8.90 5.10 -3.00
N GLY A 151 7.74 5.57 -2.53
CA GLY A 151 7.10 6.77 -3.06
C GLY A 151 7.75 8.08 -2.64
N PHE A 152 8.37 8.11 -1.46
CA PHE A 152 9.11 9.26 -0.94
C PHE A 152 10.62 9.06 -1.09
N VAL A 153 11.35 10.17 -1.16
CA VAL A 153 12.82 10.19 -1.21
C VAL A 153 13.41 9.52 0.03
N ASP A 154 12.87 9.82 1.20
CA ASP A 154 13.23 9.19 2.47
C ASP A 154 12.00 9.18 3.40
N GLY A 155 12.08 8.46 4.52
CA GLY A 155 11.06 8.46 5.55
C GLY A 155 9.89 7.50 5.32
N ASN A 156 9.90 6.67 4.27
CA ASN A 156 8.82 5.72 3.96
C ASN A 156 8.39 4.87 5.18
N LYS A 157 9.36 4.38 5.96
CA LYS A 157 9.12 3.60 7.19
C LYS A 157 8.41 4.42 8.28
N ARG A 158 8.87 5.66 8.51
CA ARG A 158 8.28 6.57 9.51
C ARG A 158 6.89 7.02 9.11
N THR A 159 6.68 7.30 7.81
CA THR A 159 5.37 7.61 7.26
C THR A 159 4.41 6.41 7.38
N ALA A 160 4.88 5.18 7.14
CA ALA A 160 4.07 3.98 7.34
C ALA A 160 3.62 3.82 8.81
N LEU A 161 4.54 4.03 9.77
CA LEU A 161 4.24 4.01 11.20
C LEU A 161 3.16 5.04 11.57
N TYR A 162 3.34 6.28 11.12
CA TYR A 162 2.36 7.35 11.36
C TYR A 162 0.97 7.00 10.79
N LEU A 163 0.94 6.48 9.56
CA LEU A 163 -0.33 6.18 8.88
C LEU A 163 -1.08 5.01 9.53
N VAL A 164 -0.38 3.97 9.99
CA VAL A 164 -1.03 2.84 10.67
C VAL A 164 -1.57 3.25 12.04
N GLU A 165 -0.81 4.05 12.78
CA GLU A 165 -1.26 4.61 14.06
C GLU A 165 -2.50 5.48 13.87
N LEU A 166 -2.50 6.36 12.87
CA LEU A 166 -3.65 7.19 12.51
C LEU A 166 -4.87 6.35 12.15
N LEU A 167 -4.70 5.33 11.31
CA LEU A 167 -5.77 4.40 10.91
C LEU A 167 -6.39 3.74 12.14
N LEU A 168 -5.59 3.17 13.03
CA LEU A 168 -6.06 2.47 14.21
C LEU A 168 -6.78 3.42 15.17
N ARG A 169 -6.12 4.53 15.56
CA ARG A 169 -6.68 5.49 16.53
C ARG A 169 -7.98 6.11 16.05
N ARG A 170 -8.05 6.54 14.79
CA ARG A 170 -9.28 7.13 14.22
C ARG A 170 -10.39 6.10 14.01
N SER A 171 -10.06 4.82 13.91
CA SER A 171 -11.02 3.72 13.82
C SER A 171 -11.47 3.21 15.20
N GLY A 172 -10.97 3.77 16.31
CA GLY A 172 -11.30 3.32 17.67
C GLY A 172 -10.56 2.05 18.09
N TYR A 173 -9.38 1.82 17.53
CA TYR A 173 -8.49 0.72 17.90
C TYR A 173 -7.17 1.26 18.43
N ARG A 174 -6.46 0.42 19.17
CA ARG A 174 -5.09 0.66 19.62
C ARG A 174 -4.27 -0.60 19.43
N LEU A 175 -2.97 -0.41 19.28
CA LEU A 175 -2.01 -1.50 19.31
C LEU A 175 -1.55 -1.72 20.76
N VAL A 176 -1.52 -2.96 21.22
CA VAL A 176 -0.98 -3.35 22.53
C VAL A 176 0.43 -3.88 22.32
N GLU A 177 1.36 -2.96 22.05
CA GLU A 177 2.77 -3.26 21.85
C GLU A 177 3.61 -2.01 22.12
N ASP A 178 4.89 -2.20 22.44
CA ASP A 178 5.83 -1.09 22.61
C ASP A 178 6.18 -0.40 21.28
N ASP A 179 6.29 0.93 21.29
CA ASP A 179 6.57 1.74 20.09
C ASP A 179 7.86 1.28 19.37
N VAL A 180 8.88 0.83 20.11
CA VAL A 180 10.13 0.29 19.55
C VAL A 180 9.87 -1.01 18.80
N ALA A 181 9.09 -1.93 19.39
CA ALA A 181 8.76 -3.19 18.76
C ALA A 181 7.91 -3.00 17.48
N VAL A 182 7.04 -1.98 17.44
CA VAL A 182 6.32 -1.61 16.20
C VAL A 182 7.29 -1.12 15.13
N ALA A 183 8.22 -0.24 15.50
CA ALA A 183 9.22 0.29 14.58
C ALA A 183 10.12 -0.82 14.02
N ASP A 184 10.59 -1.74 14.86
CA ASP A 184 11.41 -2.89 14.47
C ASP A 184 10.65 -3.80 13.49
N THR A 185 9.36 -4.04 13.74
CA THR A 185 8.50 -4.81 12.84
C THR A 185 8.42 -4.16 11.45
N ILE A 186 8.24 -2.83 11.39
CA ILE A 186 8.20 -2.09 10.11
C ILE A 186 9.57 -2.14 9.41
N VAL A 187 10.66 -2.11 10.17
CA VAL A 187 12.01 -2.28 9.62
C VAL A 187 12.19 -3.69 9.04
N ALA A 188 11.73 -4.73 9.72
CA ALA A 188 11.76 -6.11 9.23
C ALA A 188 10.97 -6.29 7.92
N VAL A 189 9.80 -5.66 7.81
CA VAL A 189 9.02 -5.62 6.56
C VAL A 189 9.78 -4.91 5.44
N ALA A 190 10.47 -3.81 5.76
CA ALA A 190 11.28 -3.08 4.79
C ALA A 190 12.53 -3.87 4.33
N ALA A 191 13.08 -4.71 5.21
CA ALA A 191 14.18 -5.62 4.90
C ALA A 191 13.71 -6.85 4.09
N GLY A 192 12.42 -7.16 4.12
CA GLY A 192 11.85 -8.37 3.50
C GLY A 192 11.92 -9.60 4.40
N ASP A 193 12.30 -9.44 5.66
CA ASP A 193 12.35 -10.53 6.66
C ASP A 193 10.96 -10.95 7.14
N MET A 194 9.97 -10.05 7.00
CA MET A 194 8.57 -10.30 7.34
C MET A 194 7.69 -10.06 6.13
N ASP A 195 6.94 -11.10 5.74
CA ASP A 195 5.99 -11.02 4.64
C ASP A 195 4.65 -10.41 5.07
N TYR A 196 3.75 -10.24 4.11
CA TYR A 196 2.43 -9.69 4.34
C TYR A 196 1.58 -10.55 5.30
N GLU A 197 1.66 -11.88 5.20
CA GLU A 197 0.83 -12.80 6.00
C GLU A 197 1.26 -12.78 7.47
N ALA A 198 2.57 -12.83 7.72
CA ALA A 198 3.16 -12.67 9.04
C ALA A 198 2.82 -11.30 9.65
N LEU A 199 2.88 -10.23 8.85
CA LEU A 199 2.51 -8.90 9.30
C LEU A 199 1.02 -8.80 9.68
N ALA A 200 0.13 -9.39 8.87
CA ALA A 200 -1.30 -9.43 9.17
C ALA A 200 -1.60 -10.20 10.46
N GLN A 201 -0.95 -11.35 10.66
CA GLN A 201 -1.05 -12.13 11.89
C GLN A 201 -0.54 -11.32 13.10
N TRP A 202 0.58 -10.62 12.96
CA TRP A 202 1.16 -9.78 14.00
C TRP A 202 0.20 -8.68 14.46
N PHE A 203 -0.46 -8.00 13.51
CA PHE A 203 -1.50 -7.01 13.84
C PHE A 203 -2.72 -7.64 14.49
N ARG A 204 -3.16 -8.82 14.02
CA ARG A 204 -4.33 -9.51 14.57
C ARG A 204 -4.20 -9.84 16.05
N GLU A 205 -3.00 -10.17 16.50
CA GLU A 205 -2.72 -10.51 17.90
C GLU A 205 -2.67 -9.28 18.82
N ARG A 206 -2.35 -8.10 18.28
CA ARG A 206 -2.01 -6.89 19.05
C ARG A 206 -3.03 -5.77 18.93
N VAL A 207 -3.87 -5.78 17.88
CA VAL A 207 -4.89 -4.77 17.69
C VAL A 207 -6.10 -5.08 18.56
N VAL A 208 -6.38 -4.19 19.51
CA VAL A 208 -7.55 -4.27 20.38
C VAL A 208 -8.42 -3.03 20.18
N ARG A 209 -9.72 -3.14 20.46
CA ARG A 209 -10.59 -1.98 20.49
C ARG A 209 -10.16 -1.06 21.65
N ALA A 210 -10.01 0.22 21.36
CA ALA A 210 -9.86 1.22 22.41
C ALA A 210 -11.24 1.36 23.07
N GLU A 211 -11.40 0.83 24.28
CA GLU A 211 -12.60 1.08 25.07
C GLU A 211 -12.65 2.58 25.38
N THR A 212 -13.69 3.24 24.90
CA THR A 212 -14.00 4.62 25.27
C THR A 212 -14.35 4.61 26.76
N ALA A 213 -13.43 5.09 27.60
CA ALA A 213 -13.72 5.40 29.00
C ALA A 213 -14.71 6.57 29.10
#